data_AF-A0A2A9FN01-F1
#
_entry.id   AF-A0A2A9FN01-F1
#
_cell.length_a   1.000
_cell.length_b   1.000
_cell.length_c   1.000
_cell.angle_alpha   90.00
_cell.angle_beta   90.00
_cell.angle_gamma   90.00
#
_symmetry.space_group_name_H-M   'P 1'
#
loop_
_entity.id
_entity.type
_entity.pdbx_description
1 polymer ?
#
loop_
_entity_poly.entity_id
_entity_poly.type
_entity_poly.pdbx_seq_one_letter_code
_entity_poly.pdbx_strand_id
1 'polypeptide(L)'
;MSIERRGVTHLRTMAGLRDARSSRTSHGALLELSMLGVETLRLTTEMQRAERRCADIRKRIAEIDIKAQRLHRFVEKPSMDAPSVAEADSSPTHTVPPGKAKSRRLSY
;
A
#
# COMPACT_ATOMS: atom_id res chain seq x y z
N MET A 1 -8.10 7.24 9.75
CA MET A 1 -7.75 5.88 10.22
C MET A 1 -8.99 4.98 10.26
N SER A 2 -9.45 4.42 9.14
CA SER A 2 -10.76 3.71 9.08
C SER A 2 -10.73 2.33 8.44
N ILE A 3 -9.58 1.85 7.96
CA ILE A 3 -9.48 0.56 7.24
C ILE A 3 -9.18 -0.60 8.18
N GLU A 4 -8.43 -0.35 9.26
CA GLU A 4 -7.99 -1.39 10.22
C GLU A 4 -9.16 -2.01 11.01
N ARG A 5 -10.26 -1.27 11.20
CA ARG A 5 -11.41 -1.75 11.98
C ARG A 5 -12.26 -2.80 11.27
N ARG A 6 -12.18 -2.94 9.93
CA ARG A 6 -12.99 -3.91 9.18
C ARG A 6 -12.47 -5.35 9.30
N GLY A 7 -11.18 -5.56 9.53
CA GLY A 7 -10.59 -6.91 9.65
C GLY A 7 -10.95 -7.60 10.97
N VAL A 8 -10.98 -6.84 12.07
CA VAL A 8 -11.15 -7.39 13.42
C VAL A 8 -12.61 -7.74 13.72
N THR A 9 -13.58 -7.06 13.11
CA THR A 9 -15.01 -7.38 13.29
C THR A 9 -15.41 -8.72 12.68
N HIS A 10 -14.71 -9.20 11.65
CA HIS A 10 -15.00 -10.50 11.05
C HIS A 10 -14.39 -11.69 11.80
N LEU A 11 -13.27 -11.52 12.52
CA LEU A 11 -12.77 -12.59 13.39
C LEU A 11 -13.72 -12.89 14.56
N ARG A 12 -14.58 -11.91 14.91
CA ARG A 12 -15.59 -12.03 15.96
C ARG A 12 -16.78 -12.91 15.58
N THR A 13 -16.97 -13.28 14.30
CA THR A 13 -18.13 -14.11 13.88
C THR A 13 -18.00 -15.58 14.27
N MET A 14 -16.79 -16.10 14.52
CA MET A 14 -16.62 -17.52 14.87
C MET A 14 -16.81 -17.83 16.37
N ALA A 15 -16.52 -16.87 17.26
CA ALA A 15 -16.68 -17.08 18.70
C ALA A 15 -18.16 -17.12 19.14
N GLY A 16 -19.07 -16.54 18.35
CA GLY A 16 -20.50 -16.41 18.70
C GLY A 16 -21.45 -17.43 18.06
N LEU A 17 -21.01 -18.20 17.04
CA LEU A 17 -21.87 -19.15 16.30
C LEU A 17 -21.67 -20.61 16.73
N ARG A 18 -20.71 -20.86 17.61
CA ARG A 18 -20.33 -22.21 18.03
C ARG A 18 -21.20 -22.68 19.18
N ASP A 19 -22.45 -23.01 18.90
CA ASP A 19 -23.27 -23.73 19.87
C ASP A 19 -22.73 -25.17 19.93
N ALA A 20 -21.86 -25.45 20.91
CA ALA A 20 -21.20 -26.74 21.10
C ALA A 20 -22.17 -27.92 21.27
N ARG A 21 -23.48 -27.64 21.38
CA ARG A 21 -24.56 -28.63 21.40
C ARG A 21 -24.99 -29.12 20.02
N SER A 22 -24.76 -28.34 18.95
CA SER A 22 -25.18 -28.66 17.57
C SER A 22 -24.48 -29.92 17.03
N SER A 23 -23.18 -30.07 17.31
CA SER A 23 -22.35 -31.19 16.83
C SER A 23 -22.66 -32.56 17.45
N ARG A 24 -23.56 -32.62 18.43
CA ARG A 24 -23.97 -33.87 19.10
C ARG A 24 -24.92 -34.72 18.25
N THR A 25 -25.42 -34.18 17.15
CA THR A 25 -26.23 -34.90 16.16
C THR A 25 -25.51 -34.96 14.83
N SER A 26 -25.73 -36.02 14.06
CA SER A 26 -25.16 -36.18 12.71
C SER A 26 -25.52 -35.01 11.80
N HIS A 27 -26.75 -34.50 11.91
CA HIS A 27 -27.21 -33.33 11.14
C HIS A 27 -26.45 -32.05 11.50
N GLY A 28 -26.29 -31.75 12.79
CA GLY A 28 -25.55 -30.55 13.22
C GLY A 28 -24.05 -30.64 12.92
N ALA A 29 -23.46 -31.84 12.95
CA ALA A 29 -22.09 -32.06 12.50
C ALA A 29 -21.90 -31.77 11.00
N LEU A 30 -22.86 -32.16 10.14
CA LEU A 30 -22.82 -31.83 8.71
C LEU A 30 -22.91 -30.32 8.45
N LEU A 31 -23.74 -29.61 9.21
CA LEU A 31 -23.84 -28.15 9.13
C LEU A 31 -22.53 -27.47 9.57
N GLU A 32 -21.93 -27.92 10.67
CA GLU A 32 -20.64 -27.38 11.13
C GLU A 32 -19.52 -27.64 10.11
N LEU A 33 -19.47 -28.85 9.51
CA LEU A 33 -18.52 -29.17 8.44
C LEU A 33 -18.71 -28.28 7.21
N SER A 34 -19.95 -28.03 6.79
CA SER A 34 -20.25 -27.12 5.67
C SER A 34 -19.78 -25.69 5.96
N MET A 35 -20.06 -25.17 7.17
CA MET A 35 -19.61 -23.84 7.59
C MET A 35 -18.08 -23.73 7.65
N LEU A 36 -17.40 -24.74 8.19
CA LEU A 36 -15.94 -24.79 8.19
C LEU A 36 -15.39 -24.83 6.77
N GLY A 37 -16.01 -25.59 5.86
CA GLY A 37 -15.65 -25.61 4.44
C GLY A 37 -15.73 -24.23 3.80
N VAL A 38 -16.82 -23.49 4.02
CA VAL A 38 -16.97 -22.11 3.52
C VAL A 38 -15.90 -21.18 4.11
N GLU A 39 -15.61 -21.29 5.40
CA GLU A 39 -14.61 -20.45 6.05
C GLU A 39 -13.19 -20.75 5.55
N THR A 40 -12.83 -22.02 5.33
CA THR A 40 -11.53 -22.37 4.73
C THR A 40 -11.38 -21.77 3.33
N LEU A 41 -12.43 -21.82 2.50
CA LEU A 41 -12.41 -21.19 1.18
C LEU A 41 -12.28 -19.68 1.26
N ARG A 42 -12.98 -19.04 2.20
CA ARG A 42 -12.84 -17.60 2.45
C ARG A 42 -11.40 -17.25 2.85
N LEU A 43 -10.86 -17.91 3.88
CA LEU A 43 -9.52 -17.62 4.40
C LEU A 43 -8.43 -17.88 3.36
N THR A 44 -8.56 -18.93 2.54
CA THR A 44 -7.62 -19.18 1.44
C THR A 44 -7.65 -18.07 0.39
N THR A 45 -8.82 -17.53 0.04
CA THR A 45 -8.90 -16.39 -0.87
C THR A 45 -8.30 -15.11 -0.26
N GLU A 46 -8.49 -14.87 1.04
CA GLU A 46 -7.88 -13.74 1.74
C GLU A 46 -6.35 -13.88 1.76
N MET A 47 -5.83 -15.08 2.01
CA MET A 47 -4.40 -15.38 1.97
C MET A 47 -3.80 -15.09 0.58
N GLN A 48 -4.44 -15.58 -0.49
CA GLN A 48 -3.98 -15.31 -1.86
C GLN A 48 -3.97 -13.81 -2.20
N ARG A 49 -4.95 -13.05 -1.72
CA ARG A 49 -4.98 -11.59 -1.89
C ARG A 49 -3.83 -10.91 -1.14
N ALA A 50 -3.53 -11.36 0.08
CA ALA A 50 -2.41 -10.85 0.86
C ALA A 50 -1.07 -11.17 0.18
N GLU A 51 -0.89 -12.38 -0.33
CA GLU A 51 0.32 -12.78 -1.06
C GLU A 51 0.59 -11.91 -2.29
N ARG A 52 -0.45 -11.61 -3.08
CA ARG A 52 -0.34 -10.69 -4.24
C ARG A 52 0.12 -9.31 -3.80
N ARG A 53 -0.48 -8.75 -2.74
CA ARG A 53 -0.06 -7.46 -2.18
C ARG A 53 1.39 -7.48 -1.71
N CYS A 54 1.83 -8.56 -1.07
CA CYS A 54 3.22 -8.71 -0.66
C CYS A 54 4.16 -8.75 -1.87
N ALA A 55 3.78 -9.40 -2.97
CA ALA A 55 4.56 -9.39 -4.20
C ALA A 55 4.69 -7.97 -4.80
N ASP A 56 3.60 -7.20 -4.85
CA ASP A 56 3.61 -5.82 -5.33
C ASP A 56 4.50 -4.92 -4.46
N ILE A 57 4.42 -5.06 -3.13
CA ILE A 57 5.28 -4.33 -2.19
C ILE A 57 6.75 -4.67 -2.43
N ARG A 58 7.10 -5.96 -2.57
CA ARG A 58 8.49 -6.38 -2.86
C ARG A 58 9.01 -5.78 -4.16
N LYS A 59 8.19 -5.76 -5.22
CA LYS A 59 8.55 -5.12 -6.48
C LYS A 59 8.84 -3.62 -6.27
N ARG A 60 7.99 -2.94 -5.48
CA ARG A 60 8.18 -1.52 -5.21
C ARG A 60 9.44 -1.23 -4.41
N ILE A 61 9.78 -2.08 -3.44
CA ILE A 61 11.04 -1.98 -2.69
C ILE A 61 12.23 -2.11 -3.65
N ALA A 62 12.23 -3.11 -4.54
CA ALA A 62 13.30 -3.28 -5.52
C ALA A 62 13.46 -2.06 -6.45
N GLU A 63 12.36 -1.45 -6.89
CA GLU A 63 12.40 -0.20 -7.67
C GLU A 63 13.03 0.97 -6.88
N ILE A 64 12.73 1.06 -5.58
CA ILE A 64 13.32 2.06 -4.69
C ILE A 64 14.83 1.81 -4.54
N ASP A 65 15.25 0.57 -4.33
CA ASP A 65 16.65 0.21 -4.17
C ASP A 65 17.47 0.54 -5.41
N ILE A 66 16.95 0.24 -6.62
CA ILE A 66 17.60 0.61 -7.88
C ILE A 66 17.77 2.13 -7.99
N LYS A 67 16.73 2.90 -7.62
CA LYS A 67 16.81 4.37 -7.63
C LYS A 67 17.81 4.89 -6.60
N ALA A 68 17.82 4.33 -5.40
CA ALA A 68 18.75 4.68 -4.34
C ALA A 68 20.19 4.43 -4.80
N GLN A 69 20.48 3.27 -5.38
CA GLN A 69 21.81 2.96 -5.94
C GLN A 69 22.22 3.94 -7.04
N ARG A 70 21.29 4.31 -7.93
CA ARG A 70 21.56 5.31 -8.98
C ARG A 70 21.93 6.67 -8.38
N LEU A 71 21.22 7.10 -7.35
CA LEU A 71 21.48 8.36 -6.64
C LEU A 71 22.80 8.30 -5.87
N HIS A 72 23.09 7.20 -5.18
CA HIS A 72 24.39 6.97 -4.54
C HIS A 72 25.54 7.10 -5.53
N ARG A 73 25.47 6.45 -6.69
CA ARG A 73 26.48 6.58 -7.74
C ARG A 73 26.62 7.99 -8.30
N PHE A 74 25.55 8.78 -8.30
CA PHE A 74 25.61 10.18 -8.74
C PHE A 74 26.34 11.05 -7.72
N VAL A 75 26.10 10.83 -6.43
CA VAL A 75 26.78 11.54 -5.33
C VAL A 75 28.24 11.12 -5.20
N GLU A 76 28.52 9.82 -5.35
CA GLU A 76 29.87 9.25 -5.19
C GLU A 76 30.78 9.48 -6.39
N LYS A 77 30.27 9.91 -7.55
CA LYS A 77 31.13 10.38 -8.64
C LYS A 77 31.61 11.79 -8.29
N PRO A 78 32.87 11.98 -7.83
CA PRO A 78 33.41 13.32 -7.76
C PRO A 78 33.40 13.89 -9.18
N SER A 79 32.96 15.14 -9.33
CA SER A 79 32.99 15.88 -10.59
C SER A 79 34.44 16.03 -11.06
N MET A 80 34.99 15.01 -11.72
CA MET A 80 36.31 15.07 -12.35
C MET A 80 36.26 15.70 -13.74
N ASP A 81 35.07 16.06 -14.24
CA ASP A 81 34.87 16.74 -15.52
C ASP A 81 34.19 18.11 -15.33
N ALA A 82 34.79 18.97 -14.49
CA ALA A 82 34.57 20.40 -14.59
C ALA A 82 35.78 21.03 -15.32
N PRO A 83 35.72 21.30 -16.64
CA PRO A 83 36.64 22.26 -17.21
C PRO A 83 36.42 23.58 -16.47
N SER A 84 37.49 24.15 -15.91
CA SER A 84 37.50 25.50 -15.36
C SER A 84 37.23 26.49 -16.49
N VAL A 85 35.95 26.73 -16.79
CA VAL A 85 35.55 27.94 -17.49
C VAL A 85 35.14 28.91 -16.40
N ALA A 86 36.08 29.78 -16.09
CA ALA A 86 35.84 30.99 -15.34
C ALA A 86 34.66 31.77 -15.95
N GLU A 87 33.92 32.45 -15.07
CA GLU A 87 32.94 33.50 -15.37
C GLU A 87 31.69 33.10 -16.16
N ALA A 88 30.58 32.89 -15.41
CA ALA A 88 29.36 33.66 -15.64
C ALA A 88 28.41 33.44 -14.45
N ASP A 89 28.30 34.48 -13.62
CA ASP A 89 27.13 34.74 -12.79
C ASP A 89 25.84 34.50 -13.59
N SER A 90 24.99 33.60 -13.10
CA SER A 90 23.52 33.78 -13.12
C SER A 90 22.83 32.57 -12.49
N SER A 91 22.50 32.71 -11.22
CA SER A 91 21.44 31.94 -10.57
C SER A 91 20.15 32.02 -11.41
N PRO A 92 19.45 30.90 -11.69
CA PRO A 92 18.19 30.95 -12.42
C PRO A 92 17.09 31.42 -11.48
N THR A 93 16.86 32.73 -11.45
CA THR A 93 15.59 33.31 -11.00
C THR A 93 14.49 32.75 -11.90
N HIS A 94 13.69 31.84 -11.37
CA HIS A 94 12.46 31.34 -11.98
C HIS A 94 11.45 32.50 -12.05
N THR A 95 11.48 33.28 -13.12
CA THR A 95 10.48 34.28 -13.45
C THR A 95 9.18 33.59 -13.89
N VAL A 96 8.21 33.55 -12.97
CA VAL A 96 6.82 33.18 -13.30
C VAL A 96 6.20 34.32 -14.12
N PRO A 97 5.63 34.08 -15.31
CA PRO A 97 4.97 35.12 -16.08
C PRO A 97 3.63 35.52 -15.42
N PRO A 98 3.28 36.83 -15.36
CA PRO A 98 2.04 37.28 -14.73
C PRO A 98 0.84 37.04 -15.68
N GLY A 99 0.18 35.89 -15.50
CA GLY A 99 -1.01 35.50 -16.25
C GLY A 99 -2.25 35.37 -15.36
N LYS A 100 -2.91 36.50 -15.08
CA LYS A 100 -4.32 36.68 -14.64
C LYS A 100 -4.93 35.56 -13.76
N ALA A 101 -4.69 35.63 -12.46
CA ALA A 101 -5.50 34.93 -11.47
C ALA A 101 -6.93 35.52 -11.45
N LYS A 102 -7.88 34.87 -12.12
CA LYS A 102 -9.31 35.16 -11.93
C LYS A 102 -9.73 34.69 -10.53
N SER A 103 -9.78 35.64 -9.61
CA SER A 103 -10.38 35.51 -8.28
C SER A 103 -11.83 35.03 -8.43
N ARG A 104 -12.10 33.81 -7.99
CA ARG A 104 -13.46 33.27 -7.86
C ARG A 104 -13.87 33.47 -6.40
N ARG A 105 -14.62 34.55 -6.14
CA ARG A 105 -15.22 34.81 -4.83
C ARG A 105 -16.14 33.65 -4.45
N LEU A 106 -15.88 33.04 -3.29
CA LEU A 106 -16.85 32.22 -2.57
C LEU A 106 -17.61 33.17 -1.64
N SER A 107 -18.89 33.39 -1.94
CA SER A 107 -19.86 33.99 -1.02
C SER A 107 -20.25 32.96 0.03
N TYR A 108 -20.19 33.36 1.30
CA TYR A 108 -20.74 32.63 2.45
C TYR A 108 -22.27 32.59 2.41
#